data_AF-A0A9P7B5V2-F1
#
_entry.id   AF-A0A9P7B5V2-F1
#
_cell.length_a   1.000
_cell.length_b   1.000
_cell.length_c   1.000
_cell.angle_alpha   90.00
_cell.angle_beta   90.00
_cell.angle_gamma   90.00
#
_symmetry.space_group_name_H-M   'P 1'
#
loop_
_entity.id
_entity.type
_entity.pdbx_description
1 polymer ?
#
loop_
_entity_poly.entity_id
_entity_poly.type
_entity_poly.pdbx_seq_one_letter_code
_entity_poly.pdbx_strand_id
1 'polypeptide(L)'
;MDALSQPPASLEALRRRKSSLDSDLALHDDLLARLDACLAARAQGNGRMDLPVNIGMGFTVEGVVHDTSRIVVSAGLHDLFLDLPIEEARDFVEKKRRILQKRLEALEKPLAQAEAEHERVSKALKAAFEVPDHASATVAV
;
A
#
# COMPACT_ATOMS: atom_id res chain seq x y z
N MET A 1 -32.36 -6.54 -3.54
CA MET A 1 -31.88 -7.03 -4.85
C MET A 1 -30.44 -6.53 -5.13
N ASP A 2 -29.53 -6.54 -4.14
CA ASP A 2 -28.20 -5.88 -4.27
C ASP A 2 -27.02 -6.75 -3.81
N ALA A 3 -27.26 -8.02 -3.47
CA ALA A 3 -26.20 -8.92 -3.03
C ALA A 3 -25.36 -9.49 -4.17
N LEU A 4 -25.84 -9.38 -5.42
CA LEU A 4 -25.17 -9.88 -6.63
C LEU A 4 -24.21 -8.85 -7.26
N SER A 5 -24.27 -7.59 -6.82
CA SER A 5 -23.41 -6.49 -7.29
C SER A 5 -22.15 -6.33 -6.44
N GLN A 6 -22.16 -6.86 -5.21
CA GLN A 6 -21.05 -6.71 -4.28
C GLN A 6 -19.97 -7.80 -4.51
N PRO A 7 -18.69 -7.41 -4.60
CA PRO A 7 -17.61 -8.36 -4.71
C PRO A 7 -17.52 -9.22 -3.43
N PRO A 8 -17.07 -10.49 -3.53
CA PRO A 8 -16.93 -11.35 -2.37
C PRO A 8 -15.91 -10.75 -1.39
N ALA A 9 -16.13 -10.96 -0.09
CA ALA A 9 -15.28 -10.43 0.97
C ALA A 9 -13.80 -10.82 0.82
N SER A 10 -13.51 -11.97 0.21
CA SER A 10 -12.16 -12.41 -0.13
C SER A 10 -11.48 -11.51 -1.19
N LEU A 11 -12.22 -11.09 -2.21
CA LEU A 11 -11.72 -10.18 -3.25
C LEU A 11 -11.51 -8.77 -2.67
N GLU A 12 -12.43 -8.29 -1.84
CA GLU A 12 -12.25 -7.01 -1.14
C GLU A 12 -11.02 -7.03 -0.23
N ALA A 13 -10.81 -8.11 0.52
CA ALA A 13 -9.65 -8.27 1.37
C ALA A 13 -8.33 -8.23 0.57
N LEU A 14 -8.29 -8.91 -0.60
CA LEU A 14 -7.13 -8.86 -1.48
C LEU A 14 -6.88 -7.45 -2.05
N ARG A 15 -7.94 -6.73 -2.46
CA ARG A 15 -7.83 -5.35 -2.93
C ARG A 15 -7.32 -4.39 -1.85
N ARG A 16 -7.89 -4.49 -0.63
CA ARG A 16 -7.43 -3.70 0.52
C ARG A 16 -5.97 -3.99 0.85
N ARG A 17 -5.57 -5.27 0.82
CA ARG A 17 -4.18 -5.67 1.06
C ARG A 17 -3.22 -5.11 0.00
N LYS A 18 -3.62 -5.12 -1.28
CA LYS A 18 -2.85 -4.49 -2.36
C LYS A 18 -2.68 -2.99 -2.10
N SER A 19 -3.79 -2.28 -1.89
CA SER A 19 -3.76 -0.83 -1.64
C SER A 19 -2.92 -0.44 -0.43
N SER A 20 -2.93 -1.25 0.63
CA SER A 20 -2.07 -1.05 1.80
C SER A 20 -0.59 -1.20 1.43
N LEU A 21 -0.23 -2.26 0.69
CA LEU A 21 1.15 -2.48 0.26
C LEU A 21 1.65 -1.39 -0.69
N ASP A 22 0.81 -0.91 -1.61
CA ASP A 22 1.14 0.21 -2.50
C ASP A 22 1.41 1.50 -1.70
N SER A 23 0.57 1.77 -0.70
CA SER A 23 0.74 2.92 0.19
C SER A 23 2.03 2.80 1.02
N ASP A 24 2.30 1.61 1.57
CA ASP A 24 3.53 1.34 2.32
C ASP A 24 4.77 1.52 1.44
N LEU A 25 4.74 1.04 0.19
CA LEU A 25 5.84 1.22 -0.76
C LEU A 25 6.11 2.70 -1.05
N ALA A 26 5.06 3.49 -1.31
CA ALA A 26 5.19 4.93 -1.54
C ALA A 26 5.83 5.66 -0.33
N LEU A 27 5.48 5.27 0.89
CA LEU A 27 6.10 5.80 2.10
C LEU A 27 7.58 5.43 2.21
N HIS A 28 7.97 4.22 1.81
CA HIS A 28 9.37 3.80 1.81
C HIS A 28 10.17 4.50 0.71
N ASP A 29 9.58 4.74 -0.47
CA ASP A 29 10.21 5.49 -1.55
C ASP A 29 10.45 6.96 -1.14
N ASP A 30 9.47 7.62 -0.50
CA ASP A 30 9.64 8.96 0.05
C ASP A 30 10.73 9.00 1.13
N LEU A 31 10.75 8.01 2.04
CA LEU A 31 11.78 7.91 3.07
C LEU A 31 13.18 7.74 2.46
N LEU A 32 13.34 6.87 1.45
CA LEU A 32 14.62 6.70 0.76
C LEU A 32 15.09 7.98 0.08
N ALA A 33 14.19 8.69 -0.60
CA ALA A 33 14.52 9.97 -1.22
C ALA A 33 15.02 11.00 -0.19
N ARG A 34 14.38 11.06 0.98
CA ARG A 34 14.81 11.94 2.09
C ARG A 34 16.16 11.54 2.67
N LEU A 35 16.39 10.23 2.85
CA LEU A 35 17.68 9.71 3.33
C LEU A 35 18.81 10.01 2.34
N ASP A 36 18.58 9.79 1.05
CA ASP A 36 19.55 10.08 -0.01
C ASP A 36 19.85 11.59 -0.09
N ALA A 37 18.83 12.45 0.05
CA ALA A 37 19.01 13.90 0.13
C ALA A 37 19.82 14.33 1.36
N CYS A 38 19.58 13.69 2.52
CA CYS A 38 20.31 13.97 3.74
C CYS A 38 21.78 13.51 3.64
N LEU A 39 22.05 12.33 3.08
CA LEU A 39 23.40 11.85 2.77
C LEU A 39 24.14 12.83 1.84
N ALA A 40 23.48 13.32 0.79
CA ALA A 40 24.05 14.30 -0.12
C ALA A 40 24.37 15.64 0.58
N ALA A 41 23.49 16.11 1.47
CA ALA A 41 23.74 17.31 2.26
C ALA A 41 24.94 17.14 3.21
N ARG A 42 25.06 15.98 3.87
CA ARG A 42 26.21 15.66 4.73
C ARG A 42 27.52 15.62 3.95
N ALA A 43 27.52 15.06 2.73
CA ALA A 43 28.69 15.05 1.87
C ALA A 43 29.19 16.46 1.49
N GLN A 44 28.30 17.46 1.52
CA GLN A 44 28.63 18.88 1.32
C GLN A 44 29.04 19.61 2.60
N GLY A 45 29.16 18.89 3.74
CA GLY A 45 29.47 19.47 5.05
C GLY A 45 28.25 19.93 5.86
N ASN A 46 27.04 19.75 5.34
CA ASN A 46 25.81 20.17 6.02
C ASN A 46 25.28 19.04 6.93
N GLY A 47 25.95 18.83 8.07
CA GLY A 47 25.54 17.85 9.09
C GLY A 47 24.35 18.28 9.96
N ARG A 48 24.02 19.57 9.92
CA ARG A 48 22.86 20.18 10.59
C ARG A 48 21.80 20.51 9.57
N MET A 49 20.53 20.27 9.91
CA MET A 49 19.38 20.63 9.08
C MET A 49 18.37 21.43 9.87
N ASP A 50 17.94 22.56 9.32
CA ASP A 50 16.81 23.32 9.82
C ASP A 50 15.59 22.95 8.95
N LEU A 51 14.50 22.46 9.57
CA LEU A 51 13.32 21.98 8.86
C LEU A 51 12.01 22.32 9.59
N PRO A 52 10.92 22.62 8.86
CA PRO A 52 9.61 22.74 9.45
C PRO A 52 9.11 21.36 9.91
N VAL A 53 8.79 21.23 11.19
CA VAL A 53 8.19 20.04 11.80
C VAL A 53 6.70 20.27 11.94
N ASN A 54 5.90 19.41 11.33
CA ASN A 54 4.45 19.43 11.46
C ASN A 54 4.04 18.81 12.81
N ILE A 55 3.31 19.56 13.63
CA ILE A 55 2.83 19.13 14.95
C ILE A 55 1.33 18.81 14.98
N GLY A 56 0.66 18.82 13.82
CA GLY A 56 -0.75 18.51 13.65
C GLY A 56 -1.63 19.75 13.45
N MET A 57 -2.89 19.51 13.05
CA MET A 57 -3.92 20.56 12.85
C MET A 57 -3.52 21.73 11.94
N GLY A 58 -2.57 21.50 11.02
CA GLY A 58 -2.05 22.53 10.11
C GLY A 58 -0.97 23.44 10.72
N PHE A 59 -0.50 23.15 11.94
CA PHE A 59 0.59 23.90 12.58
C PHE A 59 1.95 23.28 12.27
N THR A 60 2.92 24.16 12.01
CA THR A 60 4.33 23.82 11.80
C THR A 60 5.20 24.65 12.73
N VAL A 61 6.27 24.04 13.23
CA VAL A 61 7.30 24.70 14.05
C VAL A 61 8.65 24.53 13.40
N GLU A 62 9.55 25.51 13.55
CA GLU A 62 10.92 25.37 13.09
C GLU A 62 11.68 24.41 14.01
N GLY A 63 12.12 23.28 13.45
CA GLY A 63 12.94 22.29 14.12
C GLY A 63 14.37 22.31 13.60
N VAL A 64 15.32 22.01 14.49
CA VAL A 64 16.73 21.86 14.13
C VAL A 64 17.17 20.45 14.46
N VAL A 65 17.70 19.74 13.47
CA VAL A 65 18.39 18.46 13.67
C VAL A 65 19.89 18.77 13.70
N HIS A 66 20.46 18.69 14.90
CA HIS A 66 21.86 19.03 15.15
C HIS A 66 22.85 18.03 14.57
N ASP A 67 22.47 16.75 14.52
CA ASP A 67 23.25 15.71 13.89
C ASP A 67 22.35 14.74 13.11
N THR A 68 22.61 14.67 11.81
CA THR A 68 21.94 13.76 10.89
C THR A 68 22.72 12.45 10.64
N SER A 69 23.72 12.13 11.46
CA SER A 69 24.62 10.99 11.23
C SER A 69 23.95 9.66 11.48
N ARG A 70 22.91 9.69 12.30
CA ARG A 70 22.21 8.53 12.80
C ARG A 70 20.72 8.78 12.75
N ILE A 71 19.98 7.71 12.49
CA ILE A 71 18.53 7.72 12.42
C ILE A 71 17.99 6.52 13.21
N VAL A 72 16.90 6.78 13.92
CA VAL A 72 16.12 5.75 14.59
C VAL A 72 15.10 5.18 13.61
N VAL A 73 15.27 3.91 13.22
CA VAL A 73 14.32 3.18 12.36
C VAL A 73 13.52 2.16 13.16
N SER A 74 12.23 2.02 12.89
CA SER A 74 11.43 0.92 13.44
C SER A 74 11.78 -0.39 12.73
N ALA A 75 12.08 -1.43 13.51
CA ALA A 75 12.31 -2.78 12.99
C ALA A 75 11.01 -3.46 12.54
N GLY A 76 9.84 -3.02 13.02
CA GLY A 76 8.54 -3.61 12.71
C GLY A 76 8.21 -4.86 13.54
N LEU A 77 8.90 -5.06 14.67
CA LEU A 77 8.65 -6.12 15.64
C LEU A 77 8.52 -5.48 17.02
N HIS A 78 7.34 -5.55 17.65
CA HIS A 78 7.11 -5.25 19.08
C HIS A 78 7.92 -4.04 19.62
N ASP A 79 7.62 -2.83 19.12
CA ASP A 79 8.28 -1.58 19.55
C ASP A 79 9.81 -1.59 19.51
N LEU A 80 10.41 -2.44 18.67
CA LEU A 80 11.84 -2.47 18.45
C LEU A 80 12.24 -1.33 17.50
N PHE A 81 13.09 -0.45 18.01
CA PHE A 81 13.73 0.62 17.26
C PHE A 81 15.24 0.39 17.23
N LEU A 82 15.84 0.64 16.08
CA LEU A 82 17.27 0.53 15.86
C LEU A 82 17.82 1.93 15.59
N ASP A 83 18.80 2.34 16.38
CA ASP A 83 19.59 3.54 16.11
C ASP A 83 20.78 3.16 15.22
N LEU A 84 20.73 3.58 13.95
CA LEU A 84 21.68 3.17 12.92
C LEU A 84 22.37 4.39 12.29
N PRO A 85 23.62 4.26 11.85
CA PRO A 85 24.21 5.21 10.90
C PRO A 85 23.28 5.41 9.70
N ILE A 86 23.24 6.63 9.17
CA ILE A 86 22.32 7.00 8.10
C ILE A 86 22.48 6.13 6.84
N GLU A 87 23.71 5.69 6.53
CA GLU A 87 24.01 4.76 5.43
C GLU A 87 23.36 3.38 5.68
N GLU A 88 23.51 2.85 6.89
CA GLU A 88 22.92 1.57 7.28
C GLU A 88 21.39 1.64 7.35
N ALA A 89 20.85 2.77 7.82
CA ALA A 89 19.41 3.03 7.85
C ALA A 89 18.84 3.03 6.41
N ARG A 90 19.52 3.67 5.47
CA ARG A 90 19.14 3.70 4.06
C ARG A 90 19.13 2.31 3.43
N ASP A 91 20.16 1.51 3.69
CA ASP A 91 20.22 0.12 3.24
C ASP A 91 19.13 -0.76 3.88
N PHE A 92 18.82 -0.52 5.15
CA PHE A 92 17.75 -1.21 5.85
C PHE A 92 16.38 -0.90 5.24
N VAL A 93 16.09 0.37 4.96
CA VAL A 93 14.82 0.80 4.33
C VAL A 93 14.71 0.23 2.91
N GLU A 94 15.79 0.24 2.12
CA GLU A 94 15.81 -0.35 0.77
C GLU A 94 15.56 -1.86 0.81
N LYS A 95 16.13 -2.58 1.78
CA LYS A 95 15.82 -4.00 1.99
C LYS A 95 14.34 -4.22 2.32
N LYS A 96 13.75 -3.39 3.20
CA LYS A 96 12.33 -3.46 3.53
C LYS A 96 11.45 -3.18 2.31
N ARG A 97 11.74 -2.14 1.54
CA ARG A 97 11.06 -1.82 0.29
C ARG A 97 11.07 -3.01 -0.67
N ARG A 98 12.22 -3.65 -0.88
CA ARG A 98 12.30 -4.85 -1.75
C ARG A 98 11.46 -6.02 -1.24
N ILE A 99 11.35 -6.21 0.07
CA ILE A 99 10.48 -7.24 0.67
C ILE A 99 9.02 -6.91 0.40
N LEU A 100 8.60 -5.66 0.56
CA LEU A 100 7.24 -5.19 0.28
C LEU A 100 6.90 -5.33 -1.20
N GLN A 101 7.83 -4.98 -2.08
CA GLN A 101 7.68 -5.13 -3.53
C GLN A 101 7.44 -6.59 -3.93
N LYS A 102 8.24 -7.52 -3.40
CA LYS A 102 8.02 -8.96 -3.64
C LYS A 102 6.69 -9.46 -3.11
N ARG A 103 6.20 -8.92 -1.98
CA ARG A 103 4.88 -9.25 -1.43
C ARG A 103 3.75 -8.73 -2.32
N LEU A 104 3.92 -7.54 -2.91
CA LEU A 104 2.97 -6.98 -3.86
C LEU A 104 2.90 -7.84 -5.13
N GLU A 105 4.05 -8.17 -5.73
CA GLU A 105 4.15 -9.04 -6.91
C GLU A 105 3.51 -10.42 -6.66
N ALA A 106 3.75 -11.01 -5.48
CA ALA A 106 3.13 -12.27 -5.09
C ALA A 106 1.60 -12.18 -4.96
N LEU A 107 1.04 -10.99 -4.75
CA LEU A 107 -0.40 -10.75 -4.62
C LEU A 107 -1.09 -10.53 -5.97
N GLU A 108 -0.36 -10.15 -7.02
CA GLU A 108 -0.96 -9.83 -8.34
C GLU A 108 -1.68 -11.01 -8.96
N LYS A 109 -1.04 -12.19 -8.96
CA LYS A 109 -1.61 -13.43 -9.50
C LYS A 109 -2.90 -13.86 -8.78
N PRO A 110 -2.93 -14.02 -7.44
CA PRO A 110 -4.16 -14.40 -6.74
C PRO A 110 -5.25 -13.34 -6.86
N LEU A 111 -4.91 -12.05 -6.94
CA LEU A 111 -5.89 -11.00 -7.18
C LEU A 111 -6.52 -11.13 -8.56
N ALA A 112 -5.71 -11.28 -9.62
CA ALA A 112 -6.21 -11.44 -10.99
C ALA A 112 -7.09 -12.70 -11.14
N GLN A 113 -6.74 -13.80 -10.47
CA GLN A 113 -7.54 -15.01 -10.44
C GLN A 113 -8.90 -14.79 -9.76
N ALA A 114 -8.91 -14.16 -8.59
CA ALA A 114 -10.15 -13.85 -7.86
C ALA A 114 -11.05 -12.87 -8.64
N GLU A 115 -10.48 -11.89 -9.34
CA GLU A 115 -11.22 -10.96 -10.19
C GLU A 115 -11.85 -11.66 -11.39
N ALA A 116 -11.09 -12.51 -12.08
CA ALA A 116 -11.59 -13.28 -13.21
C ALA A 116 -12.70 -14.27 -12.80
N GLU A 117 -12.56 -14.91 -11.64
CA GLU A 117 -13.58 -15.80 -11.09
C GLU A 117 -14.86 -15.05 -10.75
N HIS A 118 -14.74 -13.90 -10.06
CA HIS A 118 -15.89 -13.06 -9.75
C HIS A 118 -16.59 -12.55 -11.00
N GLU A 119 -15.85 -12.15 -12.04
CA GLU A 119 -16.43 -11.73 -13.31
C GLU A 119 -17.20 -12.88 -14.00
N ARG A 120 -16.65 -14.09 -14.00
CA ARG A 120 -17.33 -15.27 -14.56
C ARG A 120 -18.62 -15.60 -13.80
N VAL A 121 -18.56 -15.64 -12.47
CA VAL A 121 -19.71 -15.96 -11.62
C VAL A 121 -20.78 -14.89 -11.72
N SER A 122 -20.41 -13.60 -11.68
CA SER A 122 -21.37 -12.51 -11.83
C SER A 122 -22.04 -12.51 -13.20
N LYS A 123 -21.31 -12.79 -14.29
CA LYS A 123 -21.88 -12.96 -15.63
C LYS A 123 -22.85 -14.15 -15.70
N ALA A 124 -22.47 -15.30 -15.15
CA ALA A 124 -23.32 -16.49 -15.12
C ALA A 124 -24.60 -16.28 -14.31
N LEU A 125 -24.51 -15.62 -13.15
CA LEU A 125 -25.66 -15.31 -12.32
C LEU A 125 -26.58 -14.31 -13.01
N LYS A 126 -26.05 -13.23 -13.60
CA LYS A 126 -26.87 -12.29 -14.38
C LYS A 126 -27.60 -12.99 -15.52
N ALA A 127 -26.92 -13.83 -16.29
CA ALA A 127 -27.53 -14.60 -17.37
C ALA A 127 -28.61 -15.58 -16.87
N ALA A 128 -28.44 -16.19 -15.70
CA ALA A 128 -29.43 -17.09 -15.10
C ALA A 128 -30.67 -16.36 -14.55
N PHE A 129 -30.51 -15.12 -14.06
CA PHE A 129 -31.60 -14.29 -13.56
C PHE A 129 -32.29 -13.45 -14.66
N GLU A 130 -31.65 -13.26 -15.82
CA GLU A 130 -32.22 -12.62 -17.01
C GLU A 130 -32.93 -13.60 -17.97
N VAL A 131 -33.12 -14.87 -17.59
CA VAL A 131 -33.89 -15.83 -18.40
C VAL A 131 -35.35 -15.34 -18.52
N PRO A 132 -35.89 -15.18 -19.74
CA PRO A 132 -37.23 -14.64 -19.97
C PRO A 132 -38.33 -15.57 -19.44
N ASP A 133 -39.28 -14.95 -18.76
CA ASP A 133 -40.55 -15.53 -18.33
C ASP A 133 -41.46 -15.74 -19.55
N HIS A 134 -41.15 -16.72 -20.41
CA HIS A 134 -42.02 -17.08 -21.54
C HIS A 134 -42.14 -18.59 -21.75
N ALA A 135 -43.09 -19.15 -21.01
CA ALA A 135 -44.02 -20.13 -21.57
C ALA A 135 -45.40 -20.01 -20.89
N SER A 136 -45.98 -18.80 -20.89
CA SER A 136 -47.43 -18.59 -20.73
C SER A 136 -47.98 -17.93 -21.99
N ALA A 137 -48.07 -18.73 -23.05
CA ALA A 137 -49.03 -18.61 -24.14
C ALA A 137 -49.20 -20.05 -24.65
N THR A 138 -50.39 -20.66 -24.62
CA THR A 138 -51.47 -20.30 -25.55
C THR A 138 -52.80 -20.83 -24.99
N VAL A 139 -53.77 -19.94 -24.81
CA VAL A 139 -55.19 -20.27 -24.83
C VAL A 139 -55.57 -20.54 -26.28
N ALA A 140 -56.02 -21.75 -26.60
CA ALA A 140 -56.94 -22.06 -27.69
C ALA A 140 -57.27 -23.57 -27.68
N VAL A 141 -58.46 -23.94 -27.18
CA VAL A 141 -59.53 -24.65 -27.92
C VAL A 141 -60.85 -24.30 -27.25
#